data_AF-A0A2E3UYZ8-F1
#
_entry.id   AF-A0A2E3UYZ8-F1
#
_cell.length_a   1.000
_cell.length_b   1.000
_cell.length_c   1.000
_cell.angle_alpha   90.00
_cell.angle_beta   90.00
_cell.angle_gamma   90.00
#
_symmetry.space_group_name_H-M   'P 1'
#
loop_
_entity.id
_entity.type
_entity.pdbx_description
1 polymer ?
#
loop_
_entity_poly.entity_id
_entity_poly.type
_entity_poly.pdbx_seq_one_letter_code
_entity_poly.pdbx_strand_id
1 'polypeptide(L)'
;AALPYVDVLSFQDFQNPVANMNYWHKKTNKPVLLADSAKIKWDTLPGEISYNDGDWYSAILNDLQDNPGCIGFHLCGGYQRNRARRYGLIDEQEIPDAINIPKIIKANENNSKWVEDNSK
;
A
#
# COMPACT_ATOMS: atom_id res chain seq x y z
N ALA A 1 -10.59 1.73 -21.92
CA ALA A 1 -9.52 1.28 -22.84
C ALA A 1 -8.80 0.04 -22.32
N ALA A 2 -8.33 -0.01 -21.06
CA ALA A 2 -7.54 -1.15 -20.54
C ALA A 2 -8.34 -2.46 -20.34
N LEU A 3 -9.62 -2.36 -19.95
CA LEU A 3 -10.45 -3.48 -19.51
C LEU A 3 -10.40 -4.78 -20.35
N PRO A 4 -10.45 -4.75 -21.70
CA PRO A 4 -10.43 -5.97 -22.51
C PRO A 4 -9.03 -6.60 -22.66
N TYR A 5 -7.96 -5.91 -22.22
CA TYR A 5 -6.57 -6.32 -22.49
C TYR A 5 -5.78 -6.72 -21.26
N VAL A 6 -6.30 -6.46 -20.06
CA VAL A 6 -5.58 -6.70 -18.80
C VAL A 6 -6.28 -7.73 -17.94
N ASP A 7 -5.47 -8.51 -17.22
CA ASP A 7 -5.95 -9.47 -16.23
C ASP A 7 -6.28 -8.80 -14.90
N VAL A 8 -5.53 -7.76 -14.55
CA VAL A 8 -5.64 -7.01 -13.30
C VAL A 8 -5.70 -5.52 -13.60
N LEU A 9 -6.58 -4.79 -12.92
CA LEU A 9 -6.59 -3.34 -12.92
C LEU A 9 -5.73 -2.81 -11.77
N SER A 10 -4.63 -2.13 -12.09
CA SER A 10 -3.77 -1.48 -11.10
C SER A 10 -4.14 -0.02 -10.90
N PHE A 11 -4.11 0.44 -9.65
CA PHE A 11 -4.48 1.81 -9.30
C PHE A 11 -3.46 2.45 -8.35
N GLN A 12 -3.24 3.75 -8.57
CA GLN A 12 -2.66 4.65 -7.58
C GLN A 12 -3.80 5.40 -6.90
N ASP A 13 -3.88 5.37 -5.58
CA ASP A 13 -4.89 6.09 -4.82
C ASP A 13 -4.41 6.46 -3.42
N PHE A 14 -4.26 7.76 -3.16
CA PHE A 14 -3.82 8.31 -1.87
C PHE A 14 -4.96 8.94 -1.05
N GLN A 15 -6.21 8.83 -1.52
CA GLN A 15 -7.36 9.46 -0.89
C GLN A 15 -8.33 8.45 -0.30
N ASN A 16 -8.82 7.51 -1.10
CA ASN A 16 -9.83 6.55 -0.65
C ASN A 16 -9.65 5.15 -1.28
N PRO A 17 -8.47 4.52 -1.06
CA PRO A 17 -8.08 3.30 -1.76
C PRO A 17 -9.07 2.14 -1.54
N VAL A 18 -9.53 1.92 -0.31
CA VAL A 18 -10.44 0.80 0.03
C VAL A 18 -11.77 0.92 -0.71
N ALA A 19 -12.40 2.09 -0.69
CA ALA A 19 -13.68 2.30 -1.36
C ALA A 19 -13.54 2.20 -2.89
N ASN A 20 -12.47 2.76 -3.45
CA ASN A 20 -12.24 2.77 -4.88
C ASN A 20 -11.87 1.37 -5.42
N MET A 21 -11.08 0.59 -4.69
CA MET A 21 -10.78 -0.80 -5.07
C MET A 21 -12.07 -1.63 -5.10
N ASN A 22 -12.93 -1.46 -4.08
CA ASN A 22 -14.24 -2.10 -4.02
C ASN A 22 -15.14 -1.71 -5.19
N TYR A 23 -15.21 -0.41 -5.49
CA TYR A 23 -15.99 0.11 -6.60
C TYR A 23 -15.53 -0.49 -7.94
N TRP A 24 -14.22 -0.47 -8.23
CA TRP A 24 -13.71 -0.93 -9.52
C TRP A 24 -13.86 -2.43 -9.72
N HIS A 25 -13.64 -3.22 -8.67
CA HIS A 25 -13.90 -4.66 -8.73
C HIS A 25 -15.39 -4.93 -9.02
N LYS A 26 -16.31 -4.32 -8.27
CA LYS A 26 -17.77 -4.48 -8.50
C LYS A 26 -18.20 -4.02 -9.89
N LYS A 27 -17.60 -2.93 -10.39
CA LYS A 27 -17.97 -2.34 -11.68
C LYS A 27 -17.53 -3.19 -12.87
N THR A 28 -16.38 -3.86 -12.76
CA THR A 28 -15.70 -4.49 -13.89
C THR A 28 -15.59 -6.01 -13.79
N ASN A 29 -15.84 -6.56 -12.60
CA ASN A 29 -15.58 -7.94 -12.22
C ASN A 29 -14.13 -8.41 -12.45
N LYS A 30 -13.19 -7.46 -12.61
CA LYS A 30 -11.76 -7.76 -12.73
C LYS A 30 -11.09 -7.71 -11.36
N PRO A 31 -10.06 -8.53 -11.12
CA PRO A 31 -9.12 -8.32 -10.03
C PRO A 31 -8.54 -6.90 -10.05
N VAL A 32 -8.33 -6.34 -8.87
CA VAL A 32 -7.75 -5.01 -8.67
C VAL A 32 -6.50 -5.09 -7.79
N LEU A 33 -5.53 -4.25 -8.08
CA LEU A 33 -4.28 -4.12 -7.33
C LEU A 33 -4.14 -2.66 -6.90
N LEU A 34 -4.01 -2.42 -5.59
CA LEU A 34 -3.60 -1.11 -5.09
C LEU A 34 -2.08 -0.97 -5.30
N ALA A 35 -1.70 -0.50 -6.48
CA ALA A 35 -0.31 -0.47 -6.92
C ALA A 35 0.50 0.67 -6.31
N ASP A 36 -0.16 1.74 -5.88
CA ASP A 36 0.51 2.84 -5.18
C ASP A 36 -0.44 3.51 -4.18
N SER A 37 -0.15 3.35 -2.89
CA SER A 37 -0.83 4.10 -1.83
C SER A 37 0.04 4.24 -0.58
N ALA A 38 -0.14 5.34 0.13
CA ALA A 38 0.51 5.66 1.40
C ALA A 38 -0.24 6.82 2.08
N LYS A 39 -0.08 6.97 3.39
CA LYS A 39 -0.42 8.22 4.06
C LYS A 39 0.69 9.24 3.85
N ILE A 40 0.52 10.08 2.83
CA ILE A 40 1.51 11.08 2.44
C ILE A 40 1.24 12.43 3.12
N LYS A 41 2.27 12.97 3.75
CA LYS A 41 2.44 14.36 4.15
C LYS A 41 2.96 15.10 2.91
N TRP A 42 2.09 15.87 2.27
CA TRP A 42 2.40 16.56 1.02
C TRP A 42 3.18 17.87 1.23
N ASP A 43 3.24 18.36 2.46
CA ASP A 43 3.78 19.67 2.86
C ASP A 43 5.08 19.57 3.69
N THR A 44 5.89 18.54 3.43
CA THR A 44 7.17 18.33 4.12
C THR A 44 8.15 19.49 3.85
N LEU A 45 8.45 20.26 4.89
CA LEU A 45 9.27 21.48 4.79
C LEU A 45 10.72 21.14 4.45
N PRO A 46 11.45 21.96 3.66
CA PRO A 46 12.86 21.74 3.36
C PRO A 46 13.69 21.39 4.60
N GLY A 47 14.47 20.31 4.54
CA GLY A 47 15.24 19.80 5.68
C GLY A 47 14.52 18.79 6.58
N GLU A 48 13.18 18.68 6.48
CA GLU A 48 12.43 17.63 7.16
C GLU A 48 12.48 16.30 6.39
N ILE A 49 12.29 15.21 7.14
CA ILE A 49 12.09 13.86 6.64
C ILE A 49 10.63 13.47 6.89
N SER A 50 10.07 12.69 5.97
CA SER A 50 8.78 12.04 6.18
C SER A 50 8.96 10.55 6.40
N TYR A 51 8.09 9.99 7.22
CA TYR A 51 8.11 8.57 7.53
C TYR A 51 6.87 7.92 6.95
N ASN A 52 7.05 6.69 6.48
CA ASN A 52 5.92 5.83 6.18
C ASN A 52 5.08 5.64 7.46
N ASP A 53 3.77 5.51 7.33
CA ASP A 53 2.90 5.27 8.48
C ASP A 53 2.54 3.78 8.48
N GLY A 54 3.23 3.02 9.34
CA GLY A 54 3.04 1.57 9.43
C GLY A 54 1.67 1.16 9.99
N ASP A 55 1.07 2.00 10.85
CA ASP A 55 -0.26 1.73 11.40
C ASP A 55 -1.33 1.94 10.34
N TRP A 56 -1.22 3.02 9.56
CA TRP A 56 -2.09 3.26 8.41
C TRP A 56 -1.93 2.15 7.37
N TYR A 57 -0.70 1.71 7.07
CA TYR A 57 -0.47 0.59 6.14
C TYR A 57 -1.19 -0.68 6.61
N SER A 58 -1.06 -1.01 7.90
CA SER A 58 -1.73 -2.17 8.49
C SER A 58 -3.25 -2.07 8.40
N ALA A 59 -3.82 -0.89 8.66
CA ALA A 59 -5.26 -0.68 8.59
C ALA A 59 -5.79 -0.86 7.16
N ILE A 60 -5.13 -0.23 6.18
CA ILE A 60 -5.51 -0.38 4.77
C ILE A 60 -5.39 -1.82 4.30
N LEU A 61 -4.30 -2.51 4.65
CA LEU A 61 -4.10 -3.90 4.26
C LEU A 61 -5.22 -4.81 4.83
N ASN A 62 -5.62 -4.57 6.08
CA ASN A 62 -6.73 -5.29 6.72
C ASN A 62 -8.07 -4.98 6.02
N ASP A 63 -8.39 -3.71 5.78
CA ASP A 63 -9.67 -3.31 5.18
C ASP A 63 -9.80 -3.79 3.71
N LEU A 64 -8.69 -3.96 3.00
CA LEU A 64 -8.69 -4.52 1.64
C LEU A 64 -9.07 -6.00 1.60
N GLN A 65 -8.96 -6.74 2.72
CA GLN A 65 -9.36 -8.15 2.81
C GLN A 65 -10.87 -8.36 2.58
N ASP A 66 -11.68 -7.34 2.89
CA ASP A 66 -13.14 -7.37 2.65
C ASP A 66 -13.49 -7.26 1.16
N ASN A 67 -12.53 -6.94 0.29
CA ASN A 67 -12.70 -6.93 -1.15
C ASN A 67 -12.14 -8.22 -1.77
N PRO A 68 -12.96 -9.21 -2.14
CA PRO A 68 -12.47 -10.48 -2.70
C PRO A 68 -11.76 -10.33 -4.05
N GLY A 69 -11.93 -9.18 -4.72
CA GLY A 69 -11.21 -8.87 -5.95
C GLY A 69 -9.91 -8.12 -5.75
N CYS A 70 -9.59 -7.66 -4.54
CA CYS A 70 -8.32 -6.98 -4.25
C CYS A 70 -7.23 -8.02 -4.03
N ILE A 71 -6.27 -8.08 -4.95
CA ILE A 71 -5.24 -9.12 -4.95
C ILE A 71 -3.91 -8.69 -4.35
N GLY A 72 -3.79 -7.43 -3.90
CA GLY A 72 -2.58 -6.97 -3.26
C GLY A 72 -2.51 -5.46 -3.07
N PHE A 73 -1.44 -5.04 -2.41
CA PHE A 73 -1.14 -3.66 -2.09
C PHE A 73 0.38 -3.43 -2.07
N HIS A 74 0.85 -2.47 -2.88
CA HIS A 74 2.21 -1.93 -2.79
C HIS A 74 2.23 -0.56 -2.12
N LEU A 75 3.02 -0.42 -1.05
CA LEU A 75 3.23 0.85 -0.36
C LEU A 75 4.01 1.83 -1.25
N CYS A 76 3.45 3.02 -1.47
CA CYS A 76 4.09 4.09 -2.23
C CYS A 76 4.78 5.09 -1.31
N GLY A 77 5.95 4.70 -0.80
CA GLY A 77 6.78 5.50 0.10
C GLY A 77 8.27 5.43 -0.20
N GLY A 78 8.65 4.90 -1.37
CA GLY A 78 10.05 4.64 -1.71
C GLY A 78 10.66 3.51 -0.90
N TYR A 79 11.43 2.66 -1.57
CA TYR A 79 12.26 1.68 -0.87
C TYR A 79 13.38 2.41 -0.11
N GLN A 80 14.20 3.16 -0.85
CA GLN A 80 15.25 4.02 -0.29
C GLN A 80 14.81 5.48 -0.26
N ARG A 81 15.20 6.19 0.79
CA ARG A 81 14.88 7.61 0.97
C ARG A 81 15.50 8.44 -0.14
N ASN A 82 14.65 9.21 -0.85
CA ASN A 82 15.10 10.20 -1.81
C ASN A 82 14.91 11.63 -1.28
N ARG A 83 15.66 12.59 -1.81
CA ARG A 83 15.63 13.99 -1.34
C ARG A 83 14.39 14.79 -1.79
N ALA A 84 13.65 14.30 -2.78
CA ALA A 84 12.48 14.99 -3.32
C ALA A 84 11.24 14.75 -2.44
N ARG A 85 10.84 13.49 -2.30
CA ARG A 85 9.69 13.05 -1.49
C ARG A 85 10.05 12.77 -0.05
N ARG A 86 11.29 12.38 0.23
CA ARG A 86 11.84 12.22 1.60
C ARG A 86 11.15 11.14 2.42
N TYR A 87 10.51 10.20 1.74
CA TYR A 87 10.07 8.91 2.27
C TYR A 87 11.05 7.83 1.85
N GLY A 88 11.21 6.82 2.71
CA GLY A 88 11.95 5.59 2.43
C GLY A 88 11.72 4.58 3.54
N LEU A 89 11.73 3.28 3.22
CA LEU A 89 11.83 2.21 4.21
C LEU A 89 13.24 2.15 4.81
N ILE A 90 14.25 2.44 4.00
CA ILE A 90 15.65 2.63 4.41
C ILE A 90 16.10 4.07 4.10
N ASP A 91 17.07 4.59 4.85
CA ASP A 91 17.66 5.89 4.60
C ASP A 91 18.82 5.86 3.57
N GLU A 92 19.50 7.00 3.38
CA GLU A 92 20.61 7.11 2.42
C GLU A 92 21.83 6.24 2.81
N GLN A 93 21.89 5.76 4.05
CA GLN A 93 22.93 4.87 4.59
C GLN A 93 22.45 3.41 4.67
N GLU A 94 21.31 3.10 4.05
CA GLU A 94 20.66 1.78 4.08
C GLU A 94 20.20 1.35 5.49
N ILE A 95 20.04 2.31 6.41
CA ILE A 95 19.55 2.03 7.76
C ILE A 95 18.02 1.94 7.71
N PRO A 96 17.41 0.82 8.13
CA PRO A 96 15.96 0.65 8.13
C PRO A 96 15.26 1.55 9.17
N ASP A 97 14.05 2.02 8.84
CA ASP A 97 13.15 2.68 9.81
C ASP A 97 12.77 1.73 10.95
N ALA A 98 13.39 1.94 12.12
CA ALA A 98 13.20 1.10 13.30
C ALA A 98 11.78 1.18 13.91
N ILE A 99 10.96 2.15 13.52
CA ILE A 99 9.60 2.35 14.06
C ILE A 99 8.55 1.74 13.14
N ASN A 100 8.60 2.05 11.84
CA ASN A 100 7.52 1.67 10.92
C ASN A 100 7.73 0.31 10.26
N ILE A 101 8.97 -0.14 10.07
CA ILE A 101 9.21 -1.46 9.49
C ILE A 101 8.65 -2.59 10.35
N PRO A 102 8.85 -2.62 11.69
CA PRO A 102 8.25 -3.68 12.51
C PRO A 102 6.72 -3.75 12.38
N LYS A 103 6.05 -2.61 12.22
CA LYS A 103 4.60 -2.54 12.00
C LYS A 103 4.20 -3.12 10.65
N ILE A 104 4.94 -2.77 9.59
CA ILE A 104 4.72 -3.28 8.23
C ILE A 104 4.98 -4.79 8.17
N ILE A 105 6.04 -5.28 8.81
CA ILE A 105 6.33 -6.71 8.94
C ILE A 105 5.14 -7.40 9.60
N LYS A 106 4.68 -6.88 10.73
CA LYS A 106 3.56 -7.47 11.46
C LYS A 106 2.27 -7.50 10.63
N ALA A 107 2.00 -6.42 9.90
CA ALA A 107 0.84 -6.35 8.99
C ALA A 107 0.92 -7.42 7.90
N ASN A 108 2.09 -7.61 7.28
CA ASN A 108 2.29 -8.63 6.25
C ASN A 108 2.18 -10.04 6.81
N GLU A 109 2.75 -10.33 7.98
CA GLU A 109 2.59 -11.64 8.65
C GLU A 109 1.12 -11.96 8.92
N ASN A 110 0.37 -10.99 9.45
CA ASN A 110 -1.07 -11.14 9.71
C ASN A 110 -1.85 -11.38 8.40
N ASN A 111 -1.50 -10.66 7.34
CA ASN A 111 -2.13 -10.82 6.04
C ASN A 111 -1.80 -12.18 5.42
N SER A 112 -0.55 -12.64 5.47
CA SER A 112 -0.17 -13.98 5.01
C SER A 112 -0.97 -15.07 5.71
N LYS A 113 -1.11 -14.98 7.04
CA LYS A 113 -1.94 -15.90 7.81
C LYS A 113 -3.40 -15.86 7.35
N TRP A 114 -3.97 -14.67 7.17
CA TRP A 114 -5.34 -14.52 6.67
C TRP A 114 -5.50 -15.17 5.28
N VAL A 115 -4.55 -14.96 4.36
CA VAL A 115 -4.57 -15.60 3.04
C VAL A 115 -4.55 -17.13 3.19
N GLU A 116 -3.66 -17.69 4.00
CA GLU A 116 -3.59 -19.14 4.25
C GLU A 116 -4.89 -19.71 4.82
N ASP A 117 -5.52 -19.00 5.75
CA ASP A 117 -6.77 -19.41 6.39
C ASP A 117 -7.97 -19.35 5.40
N ASN A 118 -7.90 -18.53 4.35
CA ASN A 118 -9.01 -18.29 3.40
C ASN A 118 -8.76 -18.81 1.97
N SER A 119 -7.62 -19.44 1.67
CA SER A 119 -7.30 -19.95 0.32
C SER A 119 -7.78 -21.40 0.04
N LYS A 120 -8.85 -21.86 0.70
CA LYS A 120 -9.36 -23.24 0.58
C LYS A 120 -10.68 -23.32 -0.18
#